data_AF-A0A9E0MK55-F1
#
_entry.id   AF-A0A9E0MK55-F1
#
_cell.length_a   1.000
_cell.length_b   1.000
_cell.length_c   1.000
_cell.angle_alpha   90.00
_cell.angle_beta   90.00
_cell.angle_gamma   90.00
#
_symmetry.space_group_name_H-M   'P 1'
#
loop_
_entity.id
_entity.type
_entity.pdbx_description
1 polymer ?
#
loop_
_entity_poly.entity_id
_entity_poly.type
_entity_poly.pdbx_seq_one_letter_code
_entity_poly.pdbx_strand_id
1 'polypeptide(L)'
;MKVIVTRHNAPEAPPRAAGNENNVQGAPPDPPPEAVAAPPDDYTARLLALIPTEVTALFVALIAAVATAPDATAKYAPVALLPIGAILTVLHLRRLGQTQRPPVEPLRRQYVLSVLAFLAWGASIADPLEAWDLAIPKWILISAIMLIPAVGAALFDDA
;
A
#
# COMPACT_ATOMS: atom_id res chain seq x y z
N MET A 1 -38.14 -23.84 -7.68
CA MET A 1 -38.50 -22.48 -7.21
C MET A 1 -37.95 -21.48 -8.21
N LYS A 2 -38.81 -20.72 -8.89
CA LYS A 2 -38.45 -19.83 -10.00
C LYS A 2 -38.59 -18.39 -9.50
N VAL A 3 -37.48 -17.69 -9.31
CA VAL A 3 -37.48 -16.31 -8.82
C VAL A 3 -37.73 -15.38 -10.01
N ILE A 4 -38.88 -14.71 -10.00
CA ILE A 4 -39.24 -13.67 -10.97
C ILE A 4 -38.71 -12.35 -10.40
N VAL A 5 -37.74 -11.75 -11.07
CA VAL A 5 -37.22 -10.41 -10.72
C VAL A 5 -38.03 -9.37 -11.49
N THR A 6 -38.95 -8.71 -10.80
CA THR A 6 -39.73 -7.58 -11.31
C THR A 6 -38.84 -6.35 -11.38
N ARG A 7 -38.49 -5.90 -12.60
CA ARG A 7 -37.90 -4.58 -12.82
C ARG A 7 -39.00 -3.53 -12.65
N HIS A 8 -39.10 -2.95 -11.47
CA HIS A 8 -39.97 -1.79 -11.22
C HIS A 8 -39.15 -0.68 -10.58
N ASN A 9 -39.24 0.51 -11.18
CA ASN A 9 -38.61 1.78 -10.78
C ASN A 9 -37.15 1.99 -11.20
N ALA A 10 -36.94 2.19 -12.51
CA ALA A 10 -35.88 3.09 -12.96
C ALA A 10 -36.48 4.52 -13.05
N PRO A 11 -35.88 5.54 -12.45
CA PRO A 11 -36.34 6.92 -12.59
C PRO A 11 -36.21 7.37 -14.05
N GLU A 12 -37.31 7.88 -14.62
CA GLU A 12 -37.32 8.48 -15.95
C GLU A 12 -36.34 9.65 -16.00
N ALA A 13 -35.43 9.61 -16.96
CA ALA A 13 -34.50 10.71 -17.20
C ALA A 13 -35.29 11.97 -17.63
N PRO A 14 -34.96 13.16 -17.09
CA PRO A 14 -35.65 14.38 -17.47
C PRO A 14 -35.49 14.67 -18.97
N PRO A 15 -36.50 15.29 -19.60
CA PRO A 15 -36.46 15.62 -21.02
C PRO A 15 -35.26 16.51 -21.33
N ARG A 16 -34.42 16.09 -22.28
CA ARG A 16 -33.34 16.92 -22.83
C ARG A 16 -33.97 18.18 -23.41
N ALA A 17 -33.70 19.32 -22.77
CA ALA A 17 -34.05 20.62 -23.31
C ALA A 17 -33.36 20.78 -24.66
N ALA A 18 -34.14 20.70 -25.74
CA ALA A 18 -33.75 21.16 -27.05
C ALA A 18 -33.70 22.69 -27.00
N GLY A 19 -32.52 23.26 -26.84
CA GLY A 19 -32.39 24.69 -26.59
C GLY A 19 -30.98 25.22 -26.76
N ASN A 20 -30.75 25.75 -27.97
CA ASN A 20 -29.81 26.83 -28.28
C ASN A 20 -28.39 26.45 -28.75
N GLU A 21 -28.30 25.99 -29.99
CA GLU A 21 -27.03 25.81 -30.74
C GLU A 21 -26.47 27.14 -31.32
N ASN A 22 -27.04 28.30 -30.98
CA ASN A 22 -26.68 29.57 -31.61
C ASN A 22 -26.23 30.64 -30.59
N ASN A 23 -25.05 30.49 -29.97
CA ASN A 23 -24.16 31.61 -29.59
C ASN A 23 -22.92 31.16 -28.79
N VAL A 24 -21.91 30.58 -29.44
CA VAL A 24 -20.55 30.56 -28.87
C VAL A 24 -19.54 30.86 -29.97
N GLN A 25 -19.69 32.04 -30.59
CA GLN A 25 -18.72 32.56 -31.55
C GLN A 25 -18.16 33.86 -30.96
N GLY A 26 -17.16 33.73 -30.09
CA GLY A 26 -16.45 34.90 -29.55
C GLY A 26 -15.90 34.80 -28.13
N ALA A 27 -15.94 33.65 -27.46
CA ALA A 27 -15.10 33.51 -26.27
C ALA A 27 -13.63 33.37 -26.73
N PRO A 28 -12.69 34.22 -26.28
CA PRO A 28 -11.28 33.96 -26.50
C PRO A 28 -10.96 32.55 -26.00
N PRO A 29 -10.11 31.78 -26.72
CA PRO A 29 -9.74 30.43 -26.28
C PRO A 29 -9.24 30.54 -24.84
N ASP A 30 -9.83 29.73 -23.94
CA ASP A 30 -9.37 29.64 -22.56
C ASP A 30 -7.84 29.48 -22.60
N PRO A 31 -7.09 30.23 -21.77
CA PRO A 31 -5.66 30.05 -21.68
C PRO A 31 -5.40 28.56 -21.45
N PRO A 32 -4.40 27.96 -22.14
CA PRO A 32 -4.10 26.54 -21.98
C PRO A 32 -4.04 26.26 -20.48
N PRO A 33 -4.74 25.22 -19.99
CA PRO A 33 -4.86 24.97 -18.56
C PRO A 33 -3.45 25.07 -17.99
N GLU A 34 -3.22 26.10 -17.17
CA GLU A 34 -1.92 26.32 -16.55
C GLU A 34 -1.50 24.98 -16.00
N ALA A 35 -0.35 24.48 -16.46
CA ALA A 35 0.15 23.18 -16.08
C ALA A 35 0.17 23.16 -14.56
N VAL A 36 -0.87 22.58 -13.96
CA VAL A 36 -1.02 22.49 -12.51
C VAL A 36 0.22 21.74 -12.09
N ALA A 37 1.16 22.47 -11.51
CA ALA A 37 2.45 21.91 -11.14
C ALA A 37 2.13 20.67 -10.32
N ALA A 38 2.55 19.51 -10.82
CA ALA A 38 2.33 18.26 -10.13
C ALA A 38 2.79 18.47 -8.68
N PRO A 39 1.97 18.13 -7.67
CA PRO A 39 2.34 18.34 -6.28
C PRO A 39 3.75 17.79 -6.06
N PRO A 40 4.60 18.50 -5.29
CA PRO A 40 5.96 18.05 -5.03
C PRO A 40 5.93 16.58 -4.62
N ASP A 41 6.68 15.77 -5.35
CA ASP A 41 6.64 14.30 -5.31
C ASP A 41 7.05 13.85 -3.91
N ASP A 42 6.07 13.64 -3.02
CA ASP A 42 6.30 13.34 -1.61
C ASP A 42 6.84 11.90 -1.50
N TYR A 43 8.17 11.80 -1.47
CA TYR A 43 8.90 10.53 -1.46
C TYR A 43 8.47 9.67 -0.27
N THR A 44 8.15 10.28 0.86
CA THR A 44 7.67 9.57 2.06
C THR A 44 6.27 9.01 1.84
N ALA A 45 5.36 9.76 1.22
CA ALA A 45 4.04 9.26 0.87
C ALA A 45 4.11 8.10 -0.14
N ARG A 46 5.03 8.17 -1.12
CA ARG A 46 5.29 7.05 -2.04
C ARG A 46 5.84 5.81 -1.33
N LEU A 47 6.76 5.97 -0.38
CA LEU A 47 7.29 4.87 0.43
C LEU A 47 6.20 4.22 1.28
N LEU A 48 5.32 5.02 1.89
CA LEU A 48 4.19 4.49 2.67
C LEU A 48 3.17 3.76 1.77
N ALA A 49 2.95 4.23 0.55
CA ALA A 49 2.12 3.55 -0.43
C ALA A 49 2.71 2.20 -0.92
N LEU A 50 4.00 1.93 -0.69
CA LEU A 50 4.62 0.65 -1.03
C LEU A 50 4.25 -0.48 -0.07
N ILE A 51 3.74 -0.17 1.13
CA ILE A 51 3.35 -1.16 2.12
C ILE A 51 1.84 -1.39 2.00
N PRO A 52 1.39 -2.61 1.66
CA PRO A 52 -0.05 -2.91 1.59
C PRO A 52 -0.73 -2.66 2.95
N THR A 53 -1.71 -1.77 2.97
CA THR A 53 -2.46 -1.40 4.19
C THR A 53 -3.18 -2.59 4.81
N GLU A 54 -3.55 -3.58 4.01
CA GLU A 54 -4.20 -4.81 4.42
C GLU A 54 -3.26 -5.69 5.22
N VAL A 55 -1.99 -5.77 4.80
CA VAL A 55 -0.97 -6.59 5.46
C VAL A 55 -0.56 -5.94 6.78
N THR A 56 -0.43 -4.62 6.81
CA THR A 56 -0.14 -3.87 8.06
C THR A 56 -1.28 -3.97 9.06
N ALA A 57 -2.54 -3.79 8.61
CA ALA A 57 -3.71 -3.94 9.47
C ALA A 57 -3.82 -5.36 10.05
N LEU A 58 -3.60 -6.39 9.22
CA LEU A 58 -3.58 -7.78 9.67
C LEU A 58 -2.46 -8.03 10.69
N PHE A 59 -1.25 -7.54 10.43
CA PHE A 59 -0.11 -7.69 11.33
C PHE A 59 -0.39 -7.04 12.70
N VAL A 60 -0.88 -5.80 12.72
CA VAL A 60 -1.25 -5.10 13.97
C VAL A 60 -2.34 -5.85 14.73
N ALA A 61 -3.38 -6.31 14.03
CA ALA A 61 -4.46 -7.08 14.66
C ALA A 61 -3.96 -8.38 15.30
N LEU A 62 -3.05 -9.10 14.63
CA LEU A 62 -2.47 -10.33 15.16
C LEU A 62 -1.55 -10.07 16.36
N ILE A 63 -0.70 -9.03 16.29
CA ILE A 63 0.14 -8.63 17.42
C ILE A 63 -0.71 -8.25 18.64
N ALA A 64 -1.76 -7.45 18.44
CA ALA A 64 -2.68 -7.06 19.51
C ALA A 64 -3.42 -8.27 20.10
N ALA A 65 -3.88 -9.20 19.25
CA ALA A 65 -4.53 -10.42 19.72
C ALA A 65 -3.59 -11.27 20.57
N VAL A 66 -2.34 -11.46 20.14
CA VAL A 66 -1.36 -12.25 20.89
C VAL A 66 -0.95 -11.58 22.20
N ALA A 67 -0.86 -10.25 22.24
CA ALA A 67 -0.55 -9.51 23.46
C ALA A 67 -1.59 -9.73 24.59
N THR A 68 -2.82 -10.14 24.24
CA THR A 68 -3.86 -10.47 25.23
C THR A 68 -3.87 -11.93 25.70
N ALA A 69 -3.09 -12.80 25.05
CA ALA A 69 -3.04 -14.21 25.41
C ALA A 69 -2.16 -14.42 26.66
N PRO A 70 -2.60 -15.18 27.69
CA PRO A 70 -1.82 -15.43 28.90
C PRO A 70 -0.71 -16.48 28.71
N ASP A 71 -0.11 -16.54 27.52
CA ASP A 71 0.89 -17.55 27.14
C ASP A 71 2.30 -16.96 27.15
N ALA A 72 3.23 -17.65 27.82
CA ALA A 72 4.65 -17.29 27.83
C ALA A 72 5.29 -17.33 26.42
N THR A 73 4.66 -18.02 25.47
CA THR A 73 5.10 -18.04 24.06
C THR A 73 4.75 -16.77 23.28
N ALA A 74 3.86 -15.91 23.81
CA ALA A 74 3.40 -14.69 23.14
C ALA A 74 4.56 -13.75 22.74
N LYS A 75 5.64 -13.72 23.53
CA LYS A 75 6.86 -12.93 23.23
C LYS A 75 7.56 -13.34 21.93
N TYR A 76 7.36 -14.57 21.44
CA TYR A 76 7.94 -15.04 20.17
C TYR A 76 7.05 -14.75 18.96
N ALA A 77 5.82 -14.27 19.18
CA ALA A 77 4.90 -14.02 18.08
C ALA A 77 5.38 -12.96 17.08
N PRO A 78 6.01 -11.83 17.49
CA PRO A 78 6.62 -10.90 16.54
C PRO A 78 7.63 -11.58 15.60
N VAL A 79 8.46 -12.48 16.14
CA VAL A 79 9.49 -13.22 15.37
C VAL A 79 8.85 -14.13 14.32
N ALA A 80 7.72 -14.75 14.64
CA ALA A 80 6.99 -15.62 13.70
C ALA A 80 6.14 -14.83 12.70
N LEU A 81 5.48 -13.75 13.14
CA LEU A 81 4.54 -12.98 12.34
C LEU A 81 5.23 -12.06 11.32
N LEU A 82 6.43 -11.55 11.62
CA LEU A 82 7.21 -10.74 10.69
C LEU A 82 7.52 -11.44 9.36
N PRO A 83 8.11 -12.64 9.32
CA PRO A 83 8.38 -13.35 8.07
C PRO A 83 7.08 -13.75 7.35
N ILE A 84 6.02 -14.09 8.08
CA ILE A 84 4.70 -14.36 7.49
C ILE A 84 4.15 -13.10 6.80
N GLY A 85 4.23 -11.95 7.47
CA GLY A 85 3.84 -10.66 6.92
C GLY A 85 4.65 -10.29 5.67
N ALA A 86 5.95 -10.52 5.68
CA ALA A 86 6.81 -10.31 4.50
C ALA A 86 6.38 -11.17 3.30
N ILE A 87 6.08 -12.45 3.52
CA ILE A 87 5.54 -13.34 2.48
C ILE A 87 4.19 -12.84 1.97
N LEU A 88 3.30 -12.44 2.89
CA LEU A 88 2.00 -11.87 2.55
C LEU A 88 2.12 -10.60 1.72
N THR A 89 3.09 -9.72 2.00
CA THR A 89 3.38 -8.53 1.19
C THR A 89 3.69 -8.94 -0.26
N VAL A 90 4.55 -9.94 -0.48
CA VAL A 90 4.87 -10.44 -1.84
C VAL A 90 3.62 -11.00 -2.53
N LEU A 91 2.85 -11.83 -1.83
CA LEU A 91 1.63 -12.43 -2.39
C LEU A 91 0.58 -11.37 -2.72
N HIS A 92 0.45 -10.34 -1.88
CA HIS A 92 -0.47 -9.25 -2.09
C HIS A 92 -0.08 -8.43 -3.33
N LEU A 93 1.20 -8.05 -3.47
CA LEU A 93 1.72 -7.34 -4.65
C LEU A 93 1.52 -8.15 -5.93
N ARG A 94 1.77 -9.47 -5.90
CA ARG A 94 1.50 -10.35 -7.04
C ARG A 94 0.03 -10.33 -7.43
N ARG A 95 -0.86 -10.46 -6.44
CA ARG A 95 -2.31 -10.43 -6.66
C ARG A 95 -2.77 -9.09 -7.23
N LEU A 96 -2.22 -7.98 -6.73
CA LEU A 96 -2.54 -6.63 -7.19
C LEU A 96 -2.13 -6.41 -8.65
N GLY A 97 -0.94 -6.88 -9.05
CA GLY A 97 -0.48 -6.79 -10.45
C GLY A 97 -1.36 -7.59 -11.42
N GLN A 98 -1.87 -8.74 -10.98
CA GLN A 98 -2.76 -9.60 -11.77
C GLN A 98 -4.17 -9.03 -11.93
N THR A 99 -4.65 -8.20 -11.01
CA THR A 99 -6.00 -7.62 -11.07
C THR A 99 -6.09 -6.35 -11.91
N GLN A 100 -4.95 -5.73 -12.27
CA GLN A 100 -4.92 -4.57 -13.15
C GLN A 100 -5.26 -4.94 -14.60
N ARG A 101 -5.83 -3.99 -15.35
CA ARG A 101 -6.14 -4.14 -16.78
C ARG A 101 -5.47 -3.01 -17.56
N PRO A 102 -4.43 -3.29 -18.38
CA PRO A 102 -3.81 -4.61 -18.59
C PRO A 102 -3.08 -5.13 -17.34
N PRO A 103 -2.86 -6.45 -17.20
CA PRO A 103 -2.04 -7.00 -16.12
C PRO A 103 -0.63 -6.42 -16.19
N VAL A 104 -0.17 -5.84 -15.08
CA VAL A 104 1.19 -5.29 -14.97
C VAL A 104 1.90 -6.07 -13.88
N GLU A 105 2.97 -6.79 -14.24
CA GLU A 105 3.82 -7.41 -13.23
C GLU A 105 4.72 -6.34 -12.60
N PRO A 106 4.71 -6.20 -11.26
CA PRO A 106 5.62 -5.30 -10.57
C PRO A 106 7.08 -5.68 -10.88
N LEU A 107 7.94 -4.68 -10.98
CA LEU A 107 9.38 -4.89 -11.12
C LEU A 107 9.90 -5.69 -9.93
N ARG A 108 10.84 -6.61 -10.16
CA ARG A 108 11.48 -7.40 -9.08
C ARG A 108 12.00 -6.53 -7.95
N ARG A 109 12.53 -5.34 -8.29
CA ARG A 109 13.01 -4.33 -7.33
C ARG A 109 11.91 -3.84 -6.40
N GLN A 110 10.68 -3.67 -6.90
CA GLN A 110 9.54 -3.21 -6.10
C GLN A 110 9.15 -4.24 -5.03
N TYR A 111 9.18 -5.53 -5.35
CA TYR A 111 8.94 -6.58 -4.34
C TYR A 111 9.96 -6.52 -3.21
N VAL A 112 11.24 -6.40 -3.57
CA VAL A 112 12.34 -6.32 -2.60
C VAL A 112 12.15 -5.09 -1.71
N LEU A 113 11.93 -3.91 -2.31
CA LEU A 113 11.71 -2.68 -1.57
C LEU A 113 10.48 -2.74 -0.65
N SER A 114 9.34 -3.26 -1.13
CA SER A 114 8.13 -3.40 -0.31
C SER A 114 8.31 -4.39 0.84
N VAL A 115 9.02 -5.50 0.63
CA VAL A 115 9.33 -6.45 1.70
C VAL A 115 10.24 -5.81 2.75
N LEU A 116 11.29 -5.12 2.32
CA LEU A 116 12.23 -4.46 3.22
C LEU A 116 11.53 -3.33 3.99
N ALA A 117 10.70 -2.53 3.33
CA ALA A 117 9.87 -1.50 3.95
C ALA A 117 8.84 -2.09 4.94
N PHE A 118 8.26 -3.26 4.65
CA PHE A 118 7.38 -3.94 5.60
C PHE A 118 8.16 -4.46 6.81
N LEU A 119 9.28 -5.16 6.60
CA LEU A 119 10.13 -5.66 7.69
C LEU A 119 10.61 -4.51 8.57
N ALA A 120 10.97 -3.39 7.94
CA ALA A 120 11.37 -2.16 8.58
C ALA A 120 10.35 -1.66 9.59
N TRP A 121 9.14 -1.45 9.05
CA TRP A 121 8.01 -0.94 9.77
C TRP A 121 7.54 -1.92 10.84
N GLY A 122 7.40 -3.21 10.51
CA GLY A 122 6.92 -4.24 11.43
C GLY A 122 7.86 -4.44 12.62
N ALA A 123 9.18 -4.42 12.38
CA ALA A 123 10.17 -4.50 13.45
C ALA A 123 10.13 -3.29 14.39
N SER A 124 9.83 -2.09 13.87
CA SER A 124 9.68 -0.88 14.68
C SER A 124 8.48 -0.91 15.62
N ILE A 125 7.43 -1.65 15.26
CA ILE A 125 6.19 -1.77 16.03
C ILE A 125 6.25 -2.90 17.06
N ALA A 126 6.74 -4.07 16.65
CA ALA A 126 6.58 -5.30 17.43
C ALA A 126 7.85 -5.76 18.17
N ASP A 127 8.97 -5.05 18.01
CA ASP A 127 10.28 -5.32 18.64
C ASP A 127 10.65 -6.81 18.73
N PRO A 128 10.85 -7.49 17.57
CA PRO A 128 11.08 -8.93 17.54
C PRO A 128 12.34 -9.39 18.29
N LEU A 129 13.27 -8.47 18.59
CA LEU A 129 14.50 -8.79 19.29
C LEU A 129 14.34 -8.87 20.80
N GLU A 130 13.24 -8.35 21.36
CA GLU A 130 12.93 -8.46 22.78
C GLU A 130 12.84 -9.94 23.21
N ALA A 131 12.41 -10.83 22.30
CA ALA A 131 12.33 -12.26 22.55
C ALA A 131 13.68 -12.95 22.84
N TRP A 132 14.78 -12.35 22.38
CA TRP A 132 16.13 -12.91 22.51
C TRP A 132 17.02 -12.15 23.50
N ASP A 133 16.48 -11.15 24.20
CA ASP A 133 17.19 -10.37 25.22
C ASP A 133 18.49 -9.72 24.71
N LEU A 134 18.57 -9.47 23.39
CA LEU A 134 19.70 -8.77 22.80
C LEU A 134 19.62 -7.29 23.17
N ALA A 135 20.59 -6.82 23.96
CA ALA A 135 20.78 -5.41 24.30
C ALA A 135 21.30 -4.57 23.11
N ILE A 136 20.71 -4.74 21.93
CA ILE A 136 20.98 -3.89 20.78
C ILE A 136 20.08 -2.65 20.92
N PRO A 137 20.66 -1.44 20.93
CA PRO A 137 19.86 -0.23 20.93
C PRO A 137 18.89 -0.20 19.74
N LYS A 138 17.59 0.02 20.01
CA LYS A 138 16.52 -0.01 19.00
C LYS A 138 16.80 0.89 17.80
N TRP A 139 17.52 2.00 18.01
CA TRP A 139 17.91 2.92 16.94
C TRP A 139 18.84 2.27 15.91
N ILE A 140 19.73 1.35 16.30
CA ILE A 140 20.61 0.64 15.35
C ILE A 140 19.79 -0.20 14.40
N LEU A 141 18.78 -0.90 14.92
CA LEU A 141 17.89 -1.72 14.10
C LEU A 141 17.15 -0.84 13.09
N ILE A 142 16.55 0.26 13.55
CA ILE A 142 15.82 1.22 12.71
C ILE A 142 16.75 1.85 11.66
N SER A 143 17.98 2.22 12.03
CA SER A 143 18.96 2.78 11.11
C SER A 143 19.44 1.77 10.07
N ALA A 144 19.73 0.53 10.47
CA ALA A 144 20.11 -0.54 9.55
C ALA A 144 18.99 -0.81 8.55
N ILE A 145 17.76 -0.85 9.06
CA ILE A 145 16.53 -0.99 8.30
C ILE A 145 16.31 0.17 7.30
N MET A 146 16.54 1.41 7.70
CA MET A 146 16.43 2.61 6.83
C MET A 146 17.52 2.65 5.76
N LEU A 147 18.69 2.10 6.07
CA LEU A 147 19.79 1.96 5.12
C LEU A 147 19.50 0.90 4.05
N ILE A 148 18.67 -0.10 4.34
CA ILE A 148 18.42 -1.20 3.41
C ILE A 148 17.78 -0.73 2.07
N PRO A 149 16.76 0.14 2.03
CA PRO A 149 16.25 0.70 0.77
C PRO A 149 17.31 1.53 0.02
N ALA A 150 18.11 2.32 0.75
CA ALA A 150 19.16 3.16 0.16
C ALA A 150 20.31 2.33 -0.43
N VAL A 151 20.73 1.29 0.30
CA VAL A 151 21.75 0.32 -0.13
C VAL A 151 21.23 -0.56 -1.25
N GLY A 152 19.96 -0.97 -1.19
CA GLY A 152 19.29 -1.68 -2.29
C GLY A 152 19.26 -0.84 -3.56
N ALA A 153 18.86 0.43 -3.48
CA ALA A 153 18.89 1.32 -4.63
C ALA A 153 20.32 1.45 -5.20
N ALA A 154 21.32 1.69 -4.35
CA ALA A 154 22.72 1.82 -4.77
C ALA A 154 23.30 0.54 -5.39
N LEU A 155 22.98 -0.64 -4.86
CA LEU A 155 23.49 -1.93 -5.38
C LEU A 155 22.87 -2.36 -6.70
N PHE A 156 21.68 -1.84 -7.03
CA PHE A 156 20.94 -2.26 -8.23
C PHE A 156 20.91 -1.18 -9.32
N ASP A 157 21.40 0.03 -9.10
CA ASP A 157 21.51 1.06 -10.15
C ASP A 157 22.65 0.79 -11.16
N ASP A 158 23.59 -0.11 -10.83
CA ASP A 158 24.71 -0.50 -11.71
C ASP A 158 24.39 -1.66 -12.69
N ALA A 159 23.14 -2.14 -12.75
CA ALA A 159 22.71 -3.27 -13.58
C ALA A 159 21.46 -2.96 -14.42
#